data_AF-A0A453KDE0-F1
#
_entry.id   AF-A0A453KDE0-F1
#
_cell.length_a   1.000
_cell.length_b   1.000
_cell.length_c   1.000
_cell.angle_alpha   90.00
_cell.angle_beta   90.00
_cell.angle_gamma   90.00
#
_symmetry.space_group_name_H-M   'P 1'
#
loop_
_entity.id
_entity.type
_entity.pdbx_description
1 polymer ?
#
loop_
_entity_poly.entity_id
_entity_poly.type
_entity_poly.pdbx_seq_one_letter_code
_entity_poly.pdbx_strand_id
1 'polypeptide(L)' 'LGMNYAVISDSLIVGSQPQKPDDIDHLKNEENVAYILCLQQDKDIEYWGIDFEAVVTRCKELGIQHMRRP' A
#
# COMPACT_ATOMS: atom_id res chain seq x y z
N LEU A 1 15.73 2.20 -2.43
CA LEU A 1 14.73 2.16 -3.52
C LEU A 1 13.36 2.14 -2.86
N GLY A 2 12.45 3.03 -3.28
CA GLY A 2 11.11 3.17 -2.69
C GLY A 2 10.09 2.22 -3.31
N MET A 3 8.82 2.44 -3.00
CA MET A 3 7.70 1.75 -3.64
C MET A 3 7.73 1.98 -5.17
N ASN A 4 7.46 0.93 -5.95
CA ASN A 4 7.30 0.99 -7.39
C ASN A 4 6.06 0.20 -7.84
N TYR A 5 5.45 0.59 -8.95
CA TYR A 5 4.24 -0.05 -9.46
C TYR A 5 4.09 0.15 -10.97
N ALA A 6 3.18 -0.63 -11.56
CA ALA A 6 2.73 -0.50 -12.95
C ALA A 6 1.20 -0.47 -12.99
N VAL A 7 0.65 0.43 -13.81
CA VAL A 7 -0.77 0.47 -14.15
C VAL A 7 -1.02 -0.64 -15.18
N ILE A 8 -1.85 -1.61 -14.82
CA ILE A 8 -2.20 -2.75 -15.69
C ILE A 8 -3.49 -2.45 -16.47
N SER A 9 -4.41 -1.74 -15.84
CA SER A 9 -5.65 -1.24 -16.43
C SER A 9 -6.17 -0.08 -15.58
N ASP A 10 -7.20 0.62 -16.06
CA ASP A 10 -7.82 1.76 -15.37
C ASP A 10 -8.26 1.46 -13.91
N SER A 11 -8.48 0.20 -13.56
CA SER A 11 -8.89 -0.22 -12.21
C SER A 11 -7.88 -1.11 -11.48
N LEU A 12 -6.68 -1.33 -12.04
CA LEU A 12 -5.70 -2.24 -11.47
C LEU A 12 -4.27 -1.72 -11.60
N ILE A 13 -3.63 -1.60 -10.43
CA ILE A 13 -2.20 -1.35 -10.28
C ILE A 13 -1.57 -2.56 -9.58
N VAL A 14 -0.39 -2.96 -10.04
CA VAL A 14 0.42 -3.99 -9.39
C VAL A 14 1.78 -3.39 -9.04
N GLY A 15 2.22 -3.54 -7.79
CA GLY A 15 3.46 -2.93 -7.32
C GLY A 15 4.05 -3.60 -6.09
N SER A 16 5.20 -3.09 -5.67
CA SER A 16 5.83 -3.44 -4.40
C SER A 16 5.07 -2.85 -3.20
N GLN A 17 5.44 -3.26 -2.00
CA GLN A 17 4.87 -2.73 -0.76
C GLN A 17 5.07 -1.19 -0.63
N PRO A 18 4.05 -0.45 -0.14
CA PRO A 18 4.25 0.86 0.46
C PRO A 18 5.20 0.75 1.67
N GLN A 19 6.12 1.70 1.83
CA GLN A 19 7.13 1.68 2.87
C GLN A 19 6.84 2.68 4.01
N LYS A 20 6.04 3.71 3.74
CA LYS A 20 5.71 4.79 4.68
C LYS A 20 4.33 5.39 4.38
N PRO A 21 3.72 6.15 5.32
CA PRO A 21 2.44 6.83 5.10
C PRO A 21 2.36 7.66 3.82
N ASP A 22 3.43 8.40 3.47
CA ASP A 22 3.48 9.21 2.25
C ASP A 22 3.22 8.40 0.96
N ASP A 23 3.55 7.12 0.96
CA ASP A 23 3.31 6.26 -0.21
C ASP A 23 1.81 6.01 -0.40
N ILE A 24 1.02 6.03 0.69
CA ILE A 24 -0.44 5.94 0.65
C ILE A 24 -1.04 7.26 0.15
N ASP A 25 -0.49 8.39 0.57
CA ASP A 25 -0.85 9.70 0.01
C ASP A 25 -0.60 9.76 -1.50
N HIS A 26 0.56 9.27 -1.94
CA HIS A 26 0.89 9.16 -3.36
C HIS A 26 -0.13 8.31 -4.12
N LEU A 27 -0.42 7.09 -3.66
CA LEU A 27 -1.41 6.22 -4.29
C LEU A 27 -2.81 6.84 -4.33
N LYS A 28 -3.20 7.60 -3.31
CA LYS A 28 -4.50 8.28 -3.27
C LYS A 28 -4.57 9.42 -4.28
N ASN A 29 -3.55 10.28 -4.32
CA ASN A 29 -3.60 11.53 -5.05
C ASN A 29 -3.25 11.36 -6.53
N GLU A 30 -2.24 10.55 -6.83
CA GLU A 30 -1.74 10.38 -8.20
C GLU A 30 -2.53 9.31 -8.97
N GLU A 31 -2.96 8.25 -8.28
CA GLU A 31 -3.56 7.08 -8.91
C GLU A 31 -5.03 6.85 -8.52
N ASN A 32 -5.60 7.73 -7.69
CA ASN A 32 -6.97 7.62 -7.18
C ASN A 32 -7.29 6.26 -6.55
N VAL A 33 -6.31 5.63 -5.89
CA VAL A 33 -6.50 4.34 -5.24
C VAL A 33 -7.51 4.46 -4.10
N ALA A 34 -8.47 3.53 -4.07
CA ALA A 34 -9.48 3.41 -3.01
C ALA A 34 -9.36 2.09 -2.22
N TYR A 35 -8.64 1.10 -2.76
CA TYR A 35 -8.48 -0.22 -2.16
C TYR A 35 -7.03 -0.68 -2.27
N ILE A 36 -6.48 -1.24 -1.20
CA ILE A 36 -5.17 -1.88 -1.19
C ILE A 36 -5.34 -3.33 -0.76
N LEU A 37 -4.85 -4.26 -1.58
CA LEU A 37 -4.79 -5.69 -1.28
C LEU A 37 -3.33 -6.09 -1.01
N CYS A 38 -2.98 -6.24 0.27
CA CYS A 38 -1.67 -6.71 0.70
C CYS A 38 -1.65 -8.24 0.76
N LEU A 39 -0.71 -8.85 0.02
CA LEU A 39 -0.51 -10.30 -0.06
C LEU A 39 0.67 -10.80 0.81
N GLN A 40 1.23 -9.94 1.65
CA GLN A 40 2.42 -10.25 2.44
C GLN A 40 2.09 -10.98 3.75
N GLN A 41 2.97 -11.89 4.12
CA GLN A 41 3.01 -12.51 5.44
C GLN A 41 3.69 -11.58 6.44
N ASP A 42 3.44 -11.78 7.74
CA ASP A 42 4.03 -10.93 8.78
C ASP A 42 5.57 -10.93 8.75
N LYS A 43 6.17 -12.09 8.44
CA LYS A 43 7.64 -12.22 8.28
C LYS A 43 8.21 -11.33 7.16
N ASP A 44 7.43 -11.05 6.12
CA ASP A 44 7.90 -10.24 4.99
C ASP A 44 7.93 -8.77 5.42
N ILE A 45 6.91 -8.33 6.15
CA ILE A 45 6.80 -6.97 6.72
C ILE A 45 7.93 -6.74 7.73
N GLU A 46 8.15 -7.70 8.64
CA GLU A 46 9.22 -7.64 9.65
C GLU A 46 10.61 -7.58 9.00
N TYR A 47 10.86 -8.43 8.00
CA TYR A 47 12.14 -8.45 7.28
C TYR A 47 12.51 -7.09 6.69
N TRP A 48 11.53 -6.36 6.16
CA TRP A 48 11.73 -5.03 5.57
C TRP A 48 11.68 -3.89 6.59
N GLY A 49 11.37 -4.16 7.86
CA GLY A 49 11.29 -3.14 8.91
C GLY A 49 10.22 -2.09 8.66
N ILE A 50 9.12 -2.45 8.00
CA ILE A 50 8.02 -1.52 7.68
C ILE A 50 7.18 -1.28 8.92
N ASP A 51 6.94 0.00 9.24
CA ASP A 51 5.89 0.38 10.19
C ASP A 51 4.51 0.19 9.54
N PHE A 52 4.04 -1.05 9.58
CA PHE A 52 2.79 -1.45 8.94
C PHE A 52 1.56 -0.80 9.58
N GLU A 53 1.60 -0.52 10.88
CA GLU A 53 0.48 0.12 11.57
C GLU A 53 0.32 1.58 11.10
N ALA A 54 1.42 2.31 10.92
CA ALA A 54 1.38 3.66 10.34
C ALA A 54 0.78 3.66 8.92
N VAL A 55 1.16 2.69 8.08
CA VAL A 55 0.61 2.53 6.72
C VAL A 55 -0.90 2.26 6.74
N VAL A 56 -1.36 1.32 7.56
CA VAL A 56 -2.80 0.99 7.68
C VAL A 56 -3.59 2.15 8.29
N THR A 57 -3.00 2.87 9.25
CA THR A 57 -3.62 4.06 9.85
C THR A 57 -3.83 5.14 8.81
N ARG A 58 -2.81 5.41 7.98
CA ARG A 58 -2.94 6.40 6.90
C ARG A 58 -4.01 6.02 5.89
N CYS A 59 -4.15 4.73 5.57
CA CYS A 59 -5.23 4.25 4.71
C CYS A 59 -6.61 4.63 5.29
N LYS A 60 -6.83 4.41 6.59
CA LYS A 60 -8.09 4.73 7.27
C LYS A 60 -8.40 6.22 7.23
N GLU A 61 -7.41 7.07 7.47
CA GLU A 61 -7.56 8.54 7.44
C GLU A 61 -7.98 9.05 6.05
N LEU A 62 -7.47 8.43 4.99
CA LEU A 62 -7.77 8.78 3.60
C LEU A 62 -8.99 8.06 3.01
N GLY A 63 -9.67 7.24 3.81
CA GLY A 63 -10.80 6.43 3.37
C GLY A 63 -10.43 5.32 2.38
N ILE A 64 -9.17 4.90 2.35
CA ILE A 64 -8.70 3.73 1.58
C ILE A 64 -8.97 2.46 2.38
N GLN A 65 -9.63 1.50 1.75
CA GLN A 65 -9.85 0.19 2.36
C GLN A 65 -8.62 -0.70 2.18
N HIS A 66 -7.88 -0.93 3.28
CA HIS A 66 -6.76 -1.85 3.32
C HIS A 66 -7.23 -3.28 3.67
N MET A 67 -6.83 -4.27 2.87
CA MET A 67 -7.16 -5.69 3.04
C MET A 67 -5.90 -6.55 3.05
N ARG A 68 -5.89 -7.62 3.85
CA ARG A 68 -4.80 -8.61 3.85
C ARG A 68 -5.29 -9.99 3.40
N ARG A 69 -4.51 -10.63 2.53
CA ARG A 69 -4.65 -12.03 2.10
C ARG A 69 -3.25 -12.69 1.99
N PRO A 70 -2.64 -13.03 3.14
CA PRO A 70 -1.30 -13.62 3.21
C PRO A 70 -1.20 -15.04 2.65
#